data_AF-A0A7W8AC87-F1
#
_entry.id   AF-A0A7W8AC87-F1
#
_cell.length_a   1.000
_cell.length_b   1.000
_cell.length_c   1.000
_cell.angle_alpha   90.00
_cell.angle_beta   90.00
_cell.angle_gamma   90.00
#
_symmetry.space_group_name_H-M   'P 1'
#
loop_
_entity.id
_entity.type
_entity.pdbx_description
1 polymer ?
#
loop_
_entity_poly.entity_id
_entity_poly.type
_entity_poly.pdbx_seq_one_letter_code
_entity_poly.pdbx_strand_id
1 'polypeptide(L)'
;MDLMRELAADLRDETASLEALLVPLAPVQWELATPADGWAIRDQISHLAYFDDAAVSAVTDPDAFRAGAAALMKGPASVDDLAVRARALSPAEVHAWFGTARAALLTALSGLDAKRRLPWYGPDMSAASFATARLMETWAHGQDVADALGVTREPTARLRHVASIGVRALPYSFVIRGLPVPERPVRVELVLPGGTPWTAGPQGAADTVRGPALDFCLAVTQRAHLDDTALEVRGETAAAWMAIAQAFAGPPGKGRAASGKAPMT
;
A
#
# COMPACT_ATOMS: atom_id res chain seq x y z
N MET A 1 9.75 4.12 22.15
CA MET A 1 10.67 3.84 21.03
C MET A 1 10.72 5.08 20.16
N ASP A 2 11.83 5.37 19.48
CA ASP A 2 11.90 6.43 18.46
C ASP A 2 10.97 6.06 17.29
N LEU A 3 10.21 7.02 16.77
CA LEU A 3 9.17 6.81 15.76
C LEU A 3 9.72 6.10 14.51
N MET A 4 10.91 6.49 14.06
CA MET A 4 11.50 5.82 12.88
C MET A 4 11.91 4.38 13.17
N ARG A 5 12.37 4.08 14.38
CA ARG A 5 12.67 2.70 14.80
C ARG A 5 11.40 1.85 14.90
N GLU A 6 10.30 2.41 15.38
CA GLU A 6 8.99 1.74 15.40
C GLU A 6 8.52 1.45 13.96
N LEU A 7 8.52 2.45 13.08
CA LEU A 7 8.08 2.28 11.69
C LEU A 7 8.95 1.27 10.92
N ALA A 8 10.28 1.29 11.13
CA ALA A 8 11.17 0.31 10.53
C ALA A 8 10.94 -1.10 11.12
N ALA A 9 10.64 -1.22 12.41
CA ALA A 9 10.28 -2.50 13.01
C ALA A 9 8.97 -3.05 12.45
N ASP A 10 7.92 -2.22 12.36
CA ASP A 10 6.66 -2.64 11.77
C ASP A 10 6.82 -3.02 10.28
N LEU A 11 7.63 -2.30 9.50
CA LEU A 11 7.93 -2.66 8.12
C LEU A 11 8.66 -4.01 8.04
N ARG A 12 9.59 -4.27 8.96
CA ARG A 12 10.29 -5.57 9.05
C ARG A 12 9.30 -6.70 9.34
N ASP A 13 8.42 -6.52 10.32
CA ASP A 13 7.43 -7.55 10.69
C ASP A 13 6.39 -7.78 9.59
N GLU A 14 6.02 -6.71 8.86
CA GLU A 14 5.16 -6.80 7.69
C GLU A 14 5.84 -7.56 6.54
N THR A 15 7.14 -7.32 6.35
CA THR A 15 7.98 -8.10 5.42
C THR A 15 8.01 -9.56 5.81
N ALA A 16 8.26 -9.88 7.08
CA ALA A 16 8.33 -11.26 7.56
C ALA A 16 7.01 -12.02 7.32
N SER A 17 5.88 -11.34 7.46
CA SER A 17 4.57 -11.93 7.13
C SER A 17 4.37 -12.16 5.64
N LEU A 18 4.95 -11.34 4.76
CA LEU A 18 4.99 -11.61 3.31
C LEU A 18 5.94 -12.78 2.99
N GLU A 19 7.14 -12.78 3.57
CA GLU A 19 8.13 -13.85 3.41
C GLU A 19 7.58 -15.23 3.79
N ALA A 20 6.75 -15.31 4.84
CA ALA A 20 6.08 -16.55 5.22
C ALA A 20 5.18 -17.14 4.11
N LEU A 21 4.67 -16.31 3.19
CA LEU A 21 3.94 -16.75 2.01
C LEU A 21 4.87 -17.16 0.86
N LEU A 22 6.04 -16.51 0.73
CA LEU A 22 6.96 -16.69 -0.40
C LEU A 22 7.91 -17.89 -0.23
N VAL A 23 8.45 -18.09 0.98
CA VAL A 23 9.42 -19.16 1.28
C VAL A 23 8.95 -20.57 0.86
N PRO A 24 7.68 -20.98 1.06
CA PRO A 24 7.25 -22.32 0.66
C PRO A 24 6.91 -22.46 -0.83
N LEU A 25 6.95 -21.39 -1.63
CA LEU A 25 6.50 -21.43 -3.02
C LEU A 25 7.47 -22.21 -3.91
N ALA A 26 6.94 -23.16 -4.66
CA ALA A 26 7.65 -23.76 -5.77
C ALA A 26 7.77 -22.73 -6.92
N PRO A 27 8.80 -22.84 -7.80
CA PRO A 27 9.01 -21.88 -8.89
C PRO A 27 7.79 -21.63 -9.79
N VAL A 28 6.97 -22.66 -10.06
CA VAL A 28 5.75 -22.52 -10.86
C VAL A 28 4.68 -21.65 -10.19
N GLN A 29 4.64 -21.60 -8.85
CA GLN A 29 3.66 -20.80 -8.12
C GLN A 29 3.96 -19.30 -8.21
N TRP A 30 5.20 -18.91 -8.44
CA TRP A 30 5.57 -17.50 -8.67
C TRP A 30 4.93 -16.91 -9.95
N GLU A 31 4.48 -17.78 -10.86
CA GLU A 31 3.81 -17.43 -12.10
C GLU A 31 2.28 -17.38 -11.97
N LEU A 32 1.72 -17.65 -10.78
CA LEU A 32 0.28 -17.52 -10.55
C LEU A 32 -0.15 -16.07 -10.76
N ALA A 33 -1.20 -15.89 -11.56
CA ALA A 33 -1.82 -14.59 -11.77
C ALA A 33 -2.40 -14.08 -10.46
N THR A 34 -2.17 -12.80 -10.19
CA THR A 34 -2.75 -12.10 -9.05
C THR A 34 -4.02 -11.35 -9.49
N PRO A 35 -4.83 -10.85 -8.54
CA PRO A 35 -5.96 -9.99 -8.89
C PRO A 35 -5.57 -8.67 -9.57
N ALA A 36 -4.30 -8.27 -9.53
CA ALA A 36 -3.80 -7.16 -10.33
C ALA A 36 -3.61 -7.62 -11.79
N ASP A 37 -4.44 -7.07 -12.69
CA ASP A 37 -4.45 -7.43 -14.11
C ASP A 37 -3.04 -7.49 -14.72
N GLY A 38 -2.68 -8.64 -15.28
CA GLY A 38 -1.42 -8.82 -16.00
C GLY A 38 -0.19 -9.06 -15.12
N TRP A 39 -0.35 -9.10 -13.79
CA TRP A 39 0.73 -9.33 -12.84
C TRP A 39 0.63 -10.72 -12.20
N ALA A 40 1.75 -11.45 -12.22
CA ALA A 40 1.94 -12.65 -11.42
C ALA A 40 2.56 -12.34 -10.04
N ILE A 41 2.64 -13.32 -9.15
CA ILE A 41 3.31 -13.17 -7.84
C ILE A 41 4.72 -12.58 -7.99
N ARG A 42 5.52 -13.04 -8.97
CA ARG A 42 6.85 -12.47 -9.23
C ARG A 42 6.82 -10.97 -9.54
N ASP A 43 5.79 -10.49 -10.23
CA ASP A 43 5.68 -9.09 -10.62
C ASP A 43 5.41 -8.23 -9.37
N GLN A 44 4.59 -8.74 -8.44
CA GLN A 44 4.36 -8.10 -7.13
C GLN A 44 5.67 -7.94 -6.35
N ILE A 45 6.49 -8.99 -6.28
CA ILE A 45 7.73 -8.98 -5.50
C ILE A 45 8.82 -8.15 -6.17
N SER A 46 8.97 -8.25 -7.49
CA SER A 46 9.93 -7.43 -8.25
C SER A 46 9.60 -5.94 -8.18
N HIS A 47 8.31 -5.58 -8.17
CA HIS A 47 7.85 -4.20 -7.93
C HIS A 47 8.30 -3.71 -6.55
N LEU A 48 8.06 -4.48 -5.49
CA LEU A 48 8.51 -4.12 -4.14
C LEU A 48 10.02 -3.93 -4.07
N ALA A 49 10.79 -4.85 -4.66
CA ALA A 49 12.26 -4.79 -4.69
C ALA A 49 12.77 -3.52 -5.41
N TYR A 50 12.23 -3.22 -6.59
CA TYR A 50 12.58 -2.01 -7.35
C TYR A 50 12.34 -0.74 -6.54
N PHE A 51 11.16 -0.59 -5.95
CA PHE A 51 10.84 0.61 -5.19
C PHE A 51 11.56 0.68 -3.84
N ASP A 52 12.05 -0.44 -3.31
CA ASP A 52 12.96 -0.44 -2.16
C ASP A 52 14.36 0.06 -2.55
N ASP A 53 14.90 -0.34 -3.70
CA ASP A 53 16.16 0.23 -4.22
C ASP A 53 16.03 1.73 -4.52
N ALA A 54 14.92 2.14 -5.16
CA ALA A 54 14.63 3.55 -5.41
C ALA A 54 14.51 4.33 -4.09
N ALA A 55 13.91 3.74 -3.06
CA ALA A 55 13.81 4.33 -1.74
C ALA A 55 15.17 4.48 -1.05
N VAL A 56 16.05 3.47 -1.15
CA VAL A 56 17.43 3.58 -0.66
C VAL A 56 18.13 4.74 -1.36
N SER A 57 18.04 4.82 -2.69
CA SER A 57 18.61 5.94 -3.45
C SER A 57 18.06 7.29 -2.98
N ALA A 58 16.74 7.43 -2.78
CA ALA A 58 16.14 8.66 -2.25
C ALA A 58 16.70 9.08 -0.87
N VAL A 59 17.12 8.12 -0.05
CA VAL A 59 17.70 8.39 1.29
C VAL A 59 19.20 8.70 1.21
N THR A 60 19.96 7.94 0.44
CA THR A 60 21.44 7.96 0.45
C THR A 60 22.04 8.83 -0.63
N ASP A 61 21.36 8.98 -1.77
CA ASP A 61 21.77 9.81 -2.91
C ASP A 61 20.55 10.49 -3.56
N PRO A 62 20.01 11.56 -2.94
CA PRO A 62 18.82 12.25 -3.42
C PRO A 62 18.94 12.80 -4.85
N ASP A 63 20.14 13.17 -5.29
CA ASP A 63 20.38 13.74 -6.61
C ASP A 63 20.34 12.64 -7.68
N ALA A 64 20.98 11.49 -7.44
CA ALA A 64 20.86 10.32 -8.30
C ALA A 64 19.40 9.85 -8.39
N PHE A 65 18.66 9.84 -7.27
CA PHE A 65 17.24 9.51 -7.27
C PHE A 65 16.45 10.46 -8.17
N ARG A 66 16.61 11.78 -8.02
CA ARG A 66 15.85 12.76 -8.83
C ARG A 66 16.17 12.62 -10.33
N ALA A 67 17.42 12.34 -10.69
CA ALA A 67 17.80 12.07 -12.08
C ALA A 67 17.11 10.81 -12.63
N GLY A 68 17.12 9.71 -11.87
CA GLY A 68 16.44 8.45 -12.25
C GLY A 68 14.92 8.60 -12.31
N ALA A 69 14.31 9.27 -11.33
CA ALA A 69 12.87 9.52 -11.27
C ALA A 69 12.39 10.37 -12.45
N ALA A 70 13.16 11.38 -12.85
CA ALA A 70 12.85 12.17 -14.05
C ALA A 70 12.85 11.32 -15.32
N ALA A 71 13.75 10.33 -15.44
CA ALA A 71 13.79 9.42 -16.57
C ALA A 71 12.60 8.44 -16.58
N LEU A 72 12.14 7.98 -15.42
CA LEU A 72 10.95 7.13 -15.30
C LEU A 72 9.67 7.91 -15.62
N MET A 73 9.51 9.12 -15.07
CA MET A 73 8.30 9.93 -15.24
C MET A 73 8.16 10.58 -16.63
N LYS A 74 9.27 10.79 -17.35
CA LYS A 74 9.29 11.39 -18.70
C LYS A 74 9.51 10.36 -19.82
N GLY A 75 9.94 9.16 -19.48
CA GLY A 75 10.17 8.09 -20.44
C GLY A 75 8.87 7.38 -20.83
N PRO A 76 8.89 6.55 -21.89
CA PRO A 76 7.74 5.71 -22.24
C PRO A 76 7.51 4.56 -21.24
N ALA A 77 8.40 4.40 -20.25
CA ALA A 77 8.38 3.29 -19.31
C ALA A 77 7.42 3.54 -18.13
N SER A 78 6.35 2.76 -18.09
CA SER A 78 5.41 2.62 -16.98
C SER A 78 5.96 1.74 -15.86
N VAL A 79 5.26 1.70 -14.73
CA VAL A 79 5.52 0.72 -13.66
C VAL A 79 5.40 -0.72 -14.20
N ASP A 80 4.50 -0.96 -15.16
CA ASP A 80 4.37 -2.26 -15.82
C ASP A 80 5.62 -2.63 -16.63
N ASP A 81 6.31 -1.65 -17.23
CA ASP A 81 7.56 -1.90 -17.96
C ASP A 81 8.73 -2.27 -17.04
N LEU A 82 8.66 -1.91 -15.75
CA LEU A 82 9.63 -2.36 -14.74
C LEU A 82 9.38 -3.82 -14.39
N ALA A 83 8.12 -4.21 -14.18
CA ALA A 83 7.74 -5.59 -13.96
C ALA A 83 8.16 -6.46 -15.15
N VAL A 84 7.88 -6.04 -16.38
CA VAL A 84 8.27 -6.75 -17.61
C VAL A 84 9.79 -6.98 -17.69
N ARG A 85 10.61 -5.98 -17.36
CA ARG A 85 12.08 -6.14 -17.33
C ARG A 85 12.52 -7.16 -16.29
N ALA A 86 11.89 -7.17 -15.12
CA ALA A 86 12.20 -8.11 -14.05
C ALA A 86 11.81 -9.56 -14.40
N ARG A 87 10.92 -9.80 -15.38
CA ARG A 87 10.54 -11.16 -15.82
C ARG A 87 11.68 -11.96 -16.44
N ALA A 88 12.80 -11.31 -16.78
CA ALA A 88 14.02 -12.00 -17.20
C ALA A 88 14.73 -12.72 -16.04
N LEU A 89 14.44 -12.34 -14.80
CA LEU A 89 14.96 -12.98 -13.59
C LEU A 89 14.14 -14.22 -13.24
N SER A 90 14.82 -15.24 -12.74
CA SER A 90 14.17 -16.40 -12.11
C SER A 90 13.48 -16.01 -10.81
N PRO A 91 12.48 -16.79 -10.35
CA PRO A 91 11.86 -16.60 -9.03
C PRO A 91 12.85 -16.46 -7.87
N ALA A 92 13.93 -17.27 -7.88
CA ALA A 92 14.96 -17.22 -6.85
C ALA A 92 15.76 -15.90 -6.89
N GLU A 93 16.06 -15.38 -8.08
CA GLU A 93 16.74 -14.08 -8.25
C GLU A 93 15.85 -12.92 -7.81
N VAL A 94 14.54 -12.96 -8.14
CA VAL A 94 13.58 -11.95 -7.67
C VAL A 94 13.45 -11.97 -6.14
N HIS A 95 13.36 -13.16 -5.54
CA HIS A 95 13.30 -13.32 -4.08
C HIS A 95 14.57 -12.78 -3.40
N ALA A 96 15.74 -13.16 -3.92
CA ALA A 96 17.02 -12.69 -3.38
C ALA A 96 17.16 -11.16 -3.51
N TRP A 97 16.79 -10.60 -4.66
CA TRP A 97 16.79 -9.16 -4.89
C TRP A 97 15.90 -8.43 -3.87
N PHE A 98 14.65 -8.89 -3.69
CA PHE A 98 13.75 -8.32 -2.69
C PHE A 98 14.35 -8.35 -1.28
N GLY A 99 14.92 -9.48 -0.87
CA GLY A 99 15.59 -9.60 0.44
C GLY A 99 16.73 -8.60 0.62
N THR A 100 17.60 -8.45 -0.39
CA THR A 100 18.70 -7.47 -0.37
C THR A 100 18.20 -6.02 -0.33
N ALA A 101 17.28 -5.66 -1.22
CA ALA A 101 16.73 -4.30 -1.31
C ALA A 101 16.01 -3.91 -0.01
N ARG A 102 15.20 -4.82 0.56
CA ARG A 102 14.48 -4.61 1.83
C ARG A 102 15.43 -4.44 3.01
N ALA A 103 16.49 -5.25 3.10
CA ALA A 103 17.48 -5.12 4.16
C ALA A 103 18.22 -3.76 4.11
N ALA A 104 18.57 -3.31 2.90
CA ALA A 104 19.17 -1.99 2.67
C ALA A 104 18.21 -0.86 3.06
N LEU A 105 16.94 -0.95 2.67
CA LEU A 105 15.92 0.04 3.03
C LEU A 105 15.71 0.15 4.54
N LEU A 106 15.55 -0.98 5.23
CA LEU A 106 15.38 -1.00 6.69
C LEU A 106 16.57 -0.36 7.41
N THR A 107 17.79 -0.60 6.91
CA THR A 107 19.02 0.03 7.43
C THR A 107 19.00 1.54 7.20
N ALA A 108 18.69 1.98 5.98
CA ALA A 108 18.65 3.39 5.61
C ALA A 108 17.60 4.19 6.40
N LEU A 109 16.43 3.59 6.70
CA LEU A 109 15.36 4.26 7.43
C LEU A 109 15.61 4.37 8.95
N SER A 110 16.26 3.37 9.56
CA SER A 110 16.36 3.24 11.03
C SER A 110 17.11 4.38 11.72
N GLY A 111 17.97 5.11 11.00
CA GLY A 111 18.78 6.21 11.53
C GLY A 111 18.27 7.61 11.18
N LEU A 112 17.12 7.75 10.52
CA LEU A 112 16.62 9.05 10.05
C LEU A 112 15.88 9.83 11.14
N ASP A 113 15.96 11.15 11.05
CA ASP A 113 14.98 12.02 11.71
C ASP A 113 13.62 11.87 11.01
N ALA A 114 12.55 11.69 11.79
CA ALA A 114 11.20 11.43 11.28
C ALA A 114 10.65 12.54 10.36
N LYS A 115 11.11 13.78 10.54
CA LYS A 115 10.69 14.95 9.76
C LYS A 115 11.59 15.23 8.57
N ARG A 116 12.75 14.56 8.43
CA ARG A 116 13.64 14.67 7.26
C ARG A 116 12.82 14.53 5.99
N ARG A 117 13.02 15.46 5.06
CA ARG A 117 12.36 15.47 3.75
C ARG A 117 13.15 14.61 2.78
N LEU A 118 12.46 13.67 2.13
CA LEU A 118 13.00 12.75 1.14
C LEU A 118 12.33 13.02 -0.21
N PRO A 119 13.10 13.07 -1.31
CA PRO A 119 12.51 13.15 -2.64
C PRO A 119 11.70 11.88 -2.94
N TRP A 120 10.63 12.02 -3.71
CA TRP A 120 9.89 10.87 -4.23
C TRP A 120 9.30 11.17 -5.61
N TYR A 121 8.60 10.20 -6.21
CA TYR A 121 7.98 10.35 -7.53
C TYR A 121 6.82 11.37 -7.57
N GLY A 122 6.40 11.87 -6.41
CA GLY A 122 5.45 12.97 -6.26
C GLY A 122 6.04 14.10 -5.41
N PRO A 123 5.26 14.78 -4.57
CA PRO A 123 5.84 15.72 -3.62
C PRO A 123 6.80 14.99 -2.68
N ASP A 124 7.83 15.70 -2.21
CA ASP A 124 8.71 15.19 -1.18
C ASP A 124 7.87 14.66 0.01
N MET A 125 8.39 13.66 0.72
CA MET A 125 7.73 13.06 1.89
C MET A 125 8.59 13.22 3.13
N SER A 126 7.98 13.24 4.33
CA SER A 126 8.76 13.05 5.54
C SER A 126 9.24 11.60 5.63
N ALA A 127 10.39 11.34 6.27
CA ALA A 127 10.90 9.98 6.47
C ALA A 127 9.85 9.07 7.12
N ALA A 128 9.07 9.59 8.08
CA ALA A 128 7.95 8.85 8.67
C ALA A 128 6.88 8.49 7.63
N SER A 129 6.41 9.46 6.84
CA SER A 129 5.39 9.18 5.80
C SER A 129 5.92 8.21 4.75
N PHE A 130 7.20 8.30 4.43
CA PHE A 130 7.88 7.44 3.48
C PHE A 130 7.91 5.99 3.96
N ALA A 131 8.34 5.76 5.21
CA ALA A 131 8.34 4.43 5.83
C ALA A 131 6.91 3.85 5.93
N THR A 132 5.93 4.67 6.34
CA THR A 132 4.52 4.25 6.37
C THR A 132 4.02 3.86 4.97
N ALA A 133 4.42 4.58 3.92
CA ALA A 133 4.04 4.26 2.54
C ALA A 133 4.63 2.91 2.10
N ARG A 134 5.92 2.65 2.35
CA ARG A 134 6.53 1.35 2.04
C ARG A 134 5.89 0.20 2.81
N LEU A 135 5.44 0.43 4.03
CA LEU A 135 4.67 -0.56 4.80
C LEU A 135 3.32 -0.84 4.13
N MET A 136 2.57 0.19 3.75
CA MET A 136 1.30 0.02 3.06
C MET A 136 1.45 -0.73 1.73
N GLU A 137 2.46 -0.37 0.93
CA GLU A 137 2.78 -1.09 -0.31
C GLU A 137 3.08 -2.56 -0.03
N THR A 138 3.92 -2.86 0.96
CA THR A 138 4.24 -4.25 1.34
C THR A 138 2.98 -5.02 1.77
N TRP A 139 2.10 -4.41 2.54
CA TRP A 139 0.85 -5.02 2.97
C TRP A 139 -0.09 -5.29 1.78
N ALA A 140 -0.26 -4.31 0.88
CA ALA A 140 -1.17 -4.40 -0.24
C ALA A 140 -0.71 -5.44 -1.28
N HIS A 141 0.57 -5.45 -1.63
CA HIS A 141 1.18 -6.46 -2.50
C HIS A 141 1.16 -7.85 -1.84
N GLY A 142 1.35 -7.93 -0.51
CA GLY A 142 1.20 -9.18 0.22
C GLY A 142 -0.22 -9.73 0.24
N GLN A 143 -1.24 -8.86 0.21
CA GLN A 143 -2.63 -9.26 0.02
C GLN A 143 -2.86 -9.84 -1.38
N ASP A 144 -2.33 -9.20 -2.43
CA ASP A 144 -2.44 -9.71 -3.80
C ASP A 144 -1.79 -11.09 -3.96
N VAL A 145 -0.67 -11.35 -3.25
CA VAL A 145 -0.04 -12.67 -3.16
C VAL A 145 -0.92 -13.67 -2.42
N ALA A 146 -1.49 -13.30 -1.27
CA ALA A 146 -2.37 -14.16 -0.50
C ALA A 146 -3.62 -14.57 -1.30
N ASP A 147 -4.21 -13.62 -2.03
CA ASP A 147 -5.37 -13.86 -2.90
C ASP A 147 -5.04 -14.80 -4.06
N ALA A 148 -3.87 -14.64 -4.70
CA ALA A 148 -3.39 -15.53 -5.76
C ALA A 148 -3.18 -16.97 -5.27
N LEU A 149 -2.77 -17.13 -4.01
CA LEU A 149 -2.59 -18.43 -3.37
C LEU A 149 -3.89 -18.99 -2.78
N GLY A 150 -4.97 -18.21 -2.73
CA GLY A 150 -6.23 -18.59 -2.10
C GLY A 150 -6.14 -18.79 -0.59
N VAL A 151 -5.22 -18.10 0.08
CA VAL A 151 -4.99 -18.22 1.52
C VAL A 151 -5.42 -16.96 2.27
N THR A 152 -5.87 -17.13 3.52
CA THR A 152 -6.13 -15.99 4.40
C THR A 152 -4.83 -15.54 5.05
N ARG A 153 -4.51 -14.25 4.92
CA ARG A 153 -3.41 -13.62 5.62
C ARG A 153 -3.91 -12.99 6.91
N GLU A 154 -3.36 -13.40 8.04
CA GLU A 154 -3.80 -12.92 9.35
C GLU A 154 -3.61 -11.40 9.50
N PRO A 155 -4.69 -10.63 9.75
CA PRO A 155 -4.59 -9.19 9.92
C PRO A 155 -3.95 -8.84 11.26
N THR A 156 -3.12 -7.80 11.29
CA THR A 156 -2.42 -7.36 12.51
C THR A 156 -2.70 -5.90 12.85
N ALA A 157 -2.29 -5.46 14.05
CA ALA A 157 -2.39 -4.06 14.46
C ALA A 157 -1.57 -3.09 13.57
N ARG A 158 -0.72 -3.58 12.65
CA ARG A 158 -0.02 -2.75 11.65
C ARG A 158 -0.96 -2.15 10.62
N LEU A 159 -2.19 -2.63 10.49
CA LEU A 159 -3.24 -2.00 9.68
C LEU A 159 -3.49 -0.53 10.04
N ARG A 160 -3.15 -0.09 11.26
CA ARG A 160 -3.20 1.33 11.64
C ARG A 160 -2.42 2.25 10.69
N HIS A 161 -1.34 1.75 10.09
CA HIS A 161 -0.50 2.48 9.13
C HIS A 161 -1.20 2.64 7.79
N VAL A 162 -1.80 1.55 7.29
CA VAL A 162 -2.57 1.53 6.05
C VAL A 162 -3.82 2.41 6.19
N ALA A 163 -4.54 2.30 7.32
CA ALA A 163 -5.69 3.15 7.63
C ALA A 163 -5.31 4.64 7.68
N SER A 164 -4.18 4.98 8.30
CA SER A 164 -3.68 6.36 8.36
C SER A 164 -3.40 6.93 6.97
N ILE A 165 -2.77 6.15 6.08
CA ILE A 165 -2.56 6.55 4.68
C ILE A 165 -3.89 6.70 3.95
N GLY A 166 -4.81 5.74 4.09
CA GLY A 166 -6.12 5.78 3.48
C GLY A 166 -6.87 7.08 3.77
N VAL A 167 -6.95 7.46 5.05
CA VAL A 167 -7.58 8.72 5.48
C VAL A 167 -6.87 9.94 4.89
N ARG A 168 -5.53 9.98 4.93
CA ARG A 168 -4.74 11.10 4.38
C ARG A 168 -4.87 11.23 2.86
N ALA A 169 -5.18 10.13 2.17
CA ALA A 169 -5.36 10.09 0.73
C ALA A 169 -6.77 10.45 0.26
N LEU A 170 -7.68 10.84 1.16
CA LEU A 170 -9.03 11.30 0.80
C LEU A 170 -8.97 12.42 -0.25
N PRO A 171 -8.28 13.57 -0.05
CA PRO A 171 -8.23 14.62 -1.06
C PRO A 171 -7.62 14.14 -2.37
N TYR A 172 -6.58 13.31 -2.28
CA TYR A 172 -5.89 12.75 -3.44
C TYR A 172 -6.84 11.94 -4.32
N SER A 173 -7.74 11.15 -3.72
CA SER A 173 -8.72 10.31 -4.43
C SER A 173 -9.63 11.11 -5.38
N PHE A 174 -9.96 12.35 -5.01
CA PHE A 174 -10.75 13.28 -5.84
C PHE A 174 -9.88 13.97 -6.90
N VAL A 175 -8.70 14.48 -6.49
CA VAL A 175 -7.78 15.21 -7.38
C VAL A 175 -7.38 14.36 -8.59
N ILE A 176 -7.01 13.09 -8.38
CA ILE A 176 -6.59 12.22 -9.50
C ILE A 176 -7.70 11.90 -10.51
N ARG A 177 -8.96 12.14 -10.13
CA ARG A 177 -10.14 11.97 -11.00
C ARG A 177 -10.68 13.30 -11.54
N GLY A 178 -9.98 14.42 -11.27
CA GLY A 178 -10.43 15.76 -11.67
C GLY A 178 -11.71 16.21 -10.96
N LEU A 179 -12.02 15.63 -9.79
CA LEU A 179 -13.19 15.96 -9.00
C LEU A 179 -12.86 17.02 -7.93
N PRO A 180 -13.84 17.85 -7.53
CA PRO A 180 -13.64 18.81 -6.44
C PRO A 180 -13.38 18.08 -5.12
N VAL A 181 -12.38 18.56 -4.37
CA VAL A 181 -12.08 18.03 -3.03
C VAL A 181 -13.18 18.45 -2.07
N PRO A 182 -13.81 17.52 -1.32
CA PRO A 182 -14.82 17.88 -0.34
C PRO A 182 -14.24 18.72 0.80
N GLU A 183 -14.97 19.76 1.21
CA GLU A 183 -14.61 20.58 2.38
C GLU A 183 -15.12 19.98 3.70
N ARG A 184 -16.17 19.16 3.63
CA ARG A 184 -16.74 18.50 4.80
C ARG A 184 -15.82 17.38 5.29
N PRO A 185 -15.45 17.35 6.59
CA PRO A 185 -14.61 16.29 7.12
C PRO A 185 -15.38 14.98 7.21
N VAL A 186 -14.66 13.86 7.12
CA VAL A 186 -15.19 12.51 7.38
C VAL A 186 -14.59 11.98 8.67
N ARG A 187 -15.42 11.37 9.51
CA ARG A 187 -15.01 10.65 10.72
C ARG A 187 -14.85 9.17 10.42
N VAL A 188 -13.66 8.64 10.66
CA VAL A 188 -13.37 7.21 10.46
C VAL A 188 -13.21 6.55 11.83
N GLU A 189 -13.94 5.46 12.07
CA GLU A 189 -13.91 4.69 13.32
C GLU A 189 -13.78 3.20 13.01
N LEU A 190 -12.58 2.67 13.22
CA LEU A 190 -12.23 1.30 12.86
C LEU A 190 -11.97 0.46 14.11
N VAL A 191 -12.17 -0.84 13.98
CA VAL A 191 -11.72 -1.84 14.96
C VAL A 191 -10.51 -2.56 14.39
N LEU A 192 -9.34 -2.35 15.01
CA LEU A 192 -8.12 -3.08 14.67
C LEU A 192 -8.22 -4.54 15.11
N PRO A 193 -7.42 -5.44 14.52
CA PRO A 193 -7.26 -6.80 15.02
C PRO A 193 -6.95 -6.81 16.52
N GLY A 194 -7.65 -7.67 17.27
CA GLY A 194 -7.62 -7.68 18.74
C GLY A 194 -8.63 -6.75 19.43
N GLY A 195 -9.49 -6.06 18.68
CA GLY A 195 -10.59 -5.26 19.23
C GLY A 195 -10.23 -3.82 19.59
N THR A 196 -8.98 -3.40 19.35
CA THR A 196 -8.51 -2.05 19.68
C THR A 196 -9.19 -1.02 18.78
N PRO A 197 -9.86 0.01 19.34
CA PRO A 197 -10.46 1.07 18.54
C PRO A 197 -9.38 1.96 17.90
N TRP A 198 -9.63 2.40 16.68
CA TRP A 198 -8.81 3.38 15.95
C TRP A 198 -9.72 4.42 15.33
N THR A 199 -9.41 5.71 15.50
CA THR A 199 -10.26 6.79 14.97
C THR A 199 -9.46 7.88 14.31
N ALA A 200 -10.01 8.49 13.26
CA ALA A 200 -9.46 9.66 12.59
C ALA A 200 -10.56 10.64 12.19
N GLY A 201 -10.21 11.93 12.14
CA GLY A 201 -11.16 13.01 11.84
C GLY A 201 -12.00 13.48 13.04
N PRO A 202 -12.72 14.60 12.90
CA PRO A 202 -13.45 15.25 13.98
C PRO A 202 -14.58 14.37 14.53
N GLN A 203 -14.74 14.31 15.86
CA GLN A 203 -15.77 13.49 16.51
C GLN A 203 -17.20 13.87 16.11
N GLY A 204 -17.45 15.15 15.79
CA GLY A 204 -18.76 15.66 15.40
C GLY A 204 -19.02 15.71 13.88
N ALA A 205 -18.19 15.07 13.05
CA ALA A 205 -18.44 15.04 11.61
C ALA A 205 -19.74 14.25 11.30
N ALA A 206 -20.58 14.81 10.44
CA ALA A 206 -21.84 14.15 10.02
C ALA A 206 -21.58 12.93 9.12
N ASP A 207 -20.52 12.99 8.32
CA ASP A 207 -20.08 11.92 7.43
C ASP A 207 -19.16 10.95 8.18
N THR A 208 -19.48 9.65 8.15
CA THR A 208 -18.74 8.62 8.90
C THR A 208 -18.44 7.37 8.06
N VAL A 209 -17.32 6.72 8.36
CA VAL A 209 -16.97 5.36 7.90
C VAL A 209 -16.64 4.52 9.13
N ARG A 210 -17.37 3.42 9.35
CA ARG A 210 -17.22 2.55 10.53
C ARG A 210 -17.04 1.10 10.12
N GLY A 211 -16.26 0.32 10.86
CA GLY A 211 -16.18 -1.13 10.65
C GLY A 211 -14.81 -1.76 10.96
N PRO A 212 -14.53 -2.98 10.46
CA PRO A 212 -13.24 -3.61 10.62
C PRO A 212 -12.12 -2.82 9.93
N ALA A 213 -10.95 -2.72 10.56
CA ALA A 213 -9.81 -2.04 9.93
C ALA A 213 -9.32 -2.76 8.68
N LEU A 214 -9.42 -4.10 8.64
CA LEU A 214 -9.03 -4.90 7.47
C LEU A 214 -9.82 -4.46 6.24
N ASP A 215 -11.14 -4.44 6.36
CA ASP A 215 -12.09 -4.04 5.32
C ASP A 215 -11.83 -2.63 4.81
N PHE A 216 -11.59 -1.67 5.72
CA PHE A 216 -11.22 -0.31 5.34
C PHE A 216 -9.91 -0.31 4.54
N CYS A 217 -8.89 -1.03 5.01
CA CYS A 217 -7.61 -1.11 4.33
C CYS A 217 -7.73 -1.75 2.94
N LEU A 218 -8.50 -2.84 2.80
CA LEU A 218 -8.79 -3.47 1.52
C LEU A 218 -9.51 -2.50 0.57
N ALA A 219 -10.53 -1.79 1.04
CA ALA A 219 -11.28 -0.83 0.22
C ALA A 219 -10.39 0.34 -0.27
N VAL A 220 -9.67 1.02 0.64
CA VAL A 220 -8.87 2.21 0.25
C VAL A 220 -7.64 1.87 -0.58
N THR A 221 -7.17 0.62 -0.51
CA THR A 221 -6.10 0.11 -1.39
C THR A 221 -6.65 -0.60 -2.62
N GLN A 222 -7.97 -0.63 -2.83
CA GLN A 222 -8.63 -1.29 -3.96
C GLN A 222 -8.38 -2.81 -4.05
N ARG A 223 -8.19 -3.47 -2.91
CA ARG A 223 -8.11 -4.93 -2.75
C ARG A 223 -9.45 -5.58 -2.35
N ALA A 224 -10.51 -4.78 -2.22
CA ALA A 224 -11.89 -5.28 -2.15
C ALA A 224 -12.83 -4.23 -2.76
N HIS A 225 -13.95 -4.69 -3.32
CA HIS A 225 -15.06 -3.80 -3.61
C HIS A 225 -15.76 -3.40 -2.31
N LEU A 226 -16.32 -2.20 -2.23
CA LEU A 226 -16.97 -1.71 -1.01
C LEU A 226 -18.12 -2.63 -0.55
N ASP A 227 -18.91 -3.15 -1.49
CA ASP A 227 -20.02 -4.07 -1.21
C ASP A 227 -19.59 -5.42 -0.63
N ASP A 228 -18.31 -5.78 -0.77
CA ASP A 228 -17.73 -7.00 -0.20
C ASP A 228 -17.14 -6.76 1.20
N THR A 229 -17.44 -5.61 1.81
CA THR A 229 -16.95 -5.21 3.14
C THR A 229 -18.07 -5.03 4.15
N ALA A 230 -17.75 -5.15 5.43
CA ALA A 230 -18.61 -4.82 6.56
C ALA A 230 -18.49 -3.34 6.96
N LEU A 231 -18.14 -2.44 6.03
CA LEU A 231 -18.04 -1.02 6.31
C LEU A 231 -19.42 -0.35 6.28
N GLU A 232 -19.77 0.32 7.37
CA GLU A 232 -20.89 1.25 7.41
C GLU A 232 -20.41 2.63 6.94
N VAL A 233 -20.90 3.06 5.78
CA VAL A 233 -20.61 4.39 5.22
C VAL A 233 -21.87 5.25 5.32
N ARG A 234 -21.78 6.40 6.01
CA ARG A 234 -22.91 7.33 6.19
C ARG A 234 -22.51 8.75 5.79
N GLY A 235 -23.40 9.43 5.08
CA GLY A 235 -23.20 10.79 4.58
C GLY A 235 -22.67 10.84 3.15
N GLU A 236 -23.02 11.91 2.43
CA GLU A 236 -22.71 12.08 1.01
C GLU A 236 -21.21 12.13 0.73
N THR A 237 -20.44 12.81 1.58
CA THR A 237 -18.99 12.97 1.41
C THR A 237 -18.27 11.66 1.69
N ALA A 238 -18.68 10.91 2.72
CA ALA A 238 -18.13 9.59 2.99
C ALA A 238 -18.44 8.59 1.87
N ALA A 239 -19.68 8.58 1.38
CA ALA A 239 -20.09 7.71 0.26
C ALA A 239 -19.33 8.04 -1.03
N ALA A 240 -19.24 9.33 -1.38
CA ALA A 240 -18.49 9.77 -2.54
C ALA A 240 -17.01 9.40 -2.45
N TRP A 241 -16.39 9.55 -1.28
CA TRP A 241 -14.99 9.18 -1.07
C TRP A 241 -14.78 7.67 -1.17
N MET A 242 -15.55 6.88 -0.43
CA MET A 242 -15.36 5.42 -0.38
C MET A 242 -15.61 4.74 -1.73
N ALA A 243 -16.45 5.32 -2.60
CA ALA A 243 -16.65 4.84 -3.97
C ALA A 243 -15.41 4.99 -4.88
N ILE A 244 -14.47 5.89 -4.54
CA ILE A 244 -13.30 6.21 -5.38
C ILE A 244 -11.97 6.12 -4.61
N ALA A 245 -11.98 5.58 -3.39
CA ALA A 245 -10.84 5.63 -2.49
C ALA A 245 -9.58 5.03 -3.15
N GLN A 246 -8.46 5.73 -2.99
CA GLN A 246 -7.17 5.30 -3.49
C GLN A 246 -6.05 5.80 -2.57
N ALA A 247 -5.39 4.87 -1.89
CA ALA A 247 -4.33 5.12 -0.93
C ALA A 247 -2.91 5.05 -1.53
N PHE A 248 -2.79 4.77 -2.82
CA PHE A 248 -1.52 4.62 -3.54
C PHE A 248 -1.39 5.63 -4.68
N ALA A 249 -0.15 5.99 -5.03
CA ALA A 249 0.13 6.95 -6.08
C ALA A 249 -0.11 6.34 -7.47
N GLY A 250 -0.59 7.15 -8.42
CA GLY A 250 -0.77 6.75 -9.81
C GLY A 250 -2.08 7.25 -10.41
N PRO A 251 -2.39 6.87 -11.66
CA PRO A 251 -3.70 7.13 -12.25
C PRO A 251 -4.83 6.46 -11.44
N PRO A 252 -6.10 6.83 -11.68
CA PRO A 252 -7.24 6.15 -11.09
C PRO A 252 -7.17 4.64 -11.34
N GLY A 253 -7.06 3.87 -10.27
CA GLY A 253 -7.14 2.42 -10.34
C GLY A 253 -8.54 1.94 -10.72
N LYS A 254 -8.61 0.77 -11.33
CA LYS A 254 -9.88 0.16 -11.79
C LYS A 254 -10.73 -0.41 -10.65
N GLY A 255 -10.15 -0.58 -9.46
CA GLY A 255 -10.83 -1.28 -8.36
C GLY A 255 -10.97 -2.79 -8.60
N ARG A 256 -11.59 -3.47 -7.64
CA ARG A 256 -12.13 -4.83 -7.82
C ARG A 256 -13.62 -4.75 -8.11
N ALA A 257 -14.14 -5.65 -8.95
CA ALA A 257 -15.57 -5.81 -9.13
C ALA A 257 -16.19 -6.45 -7.87
N ALA A 258 -17.45 -6.13 -7.59
CA ALA A 258 -18.20 -6.78 -6.52
C ALA A 258 -18.29 -8.30 -6.75
N SER A 259 -18.11 -9.10 -5.70
CA SER A 259 -18.16 -10.56 -5.81
C SER A 259 -19.56 -11.12 -6.13
N GLY A 260 -20.59 -10.29 -6.10
CA GLY A 260 -21.99 -10.67 -6.37
C GLY A 260 -22.63 -11.49 -5.24
N LYS A 261 -21.97 -11.64 -4.09
CA LYS A 261 -22.57 -12.25 -2.91
C LYS A 261 -23.64 -11.29 -2.36
N ALA A 262 -24.90 -11.69 -2.46
CA ALA A 262 -26.00 -10.96 -1.80
C ALA A 262 -25.67 -10.80 -0.30
N PRO A 263 -26.05 -9.66 0.33
CA PRO A 263 -25.82 -9.49 1.74
C PRO A 263 -26.53 -10.62 2.50
N MET A 264 -25.80 -11.30 3.38
CA MET A 264 -26.43 -12.16 4.38
C MET A 264 -27.26 -11.26 5.29
N THR A 265 -28.57 -11.27 5.07
CA THR A 265 -29.60 -10.63 5.89
C THR A 265 -29.63 -11.17 7.30
#